data_AF-A0A955BY91-F1
#
_entry.id   AF-A0A955BY91-F1
#
_cell.length_a   1.000
_cell.length_b   1.000
_cell.length_c   1.000
_cell.angle_alpha   90.00
_cell.angle_beta   90.00
_cell.angle_gamma   90.00
#
_symmetry.space_group_name_H-M   'P 1'
#
loop_
_entity.id
_entity.type
_entity.pdbx_description
1 polymer ?
#
loop_
_entity_poly.entity_id
_entity_poly.type
_entity_poly.pdbx_seq_one_letter_code
_entity_poly.pdbx_strand_id
1 'polypeptide(L)'
;MLLTVNRNPSSRDLRQFALGMLIGFGVLALLAWWRAHPIMAVTFASIGAALAILSQIPGVNRHVYVAWMTGAHGLGFAMTNVLLTIMFVTLLVPFALLRLRDPLRKKRGAASYWEPPERHEPSIERMSRQF
;
A
#
# COMPACT_ATOMS: atom_id res chain seq x y z
N MET A 1 12.55 9.91 5.35
CA MET A 1 13.71 9.71 4.46
C MET A 1 13.16 9.49 3.06
N LEU A 2 13.05 10.55 2.26
CA LEU A 2 12.55 10.45 0.88
C LEU A 2 13.67 9.84 0.03
N LEU A 3 13.44 8.65 -0.54
CA LEU A 3 14.38 8.01 -1.48
C LEU A 3 14.47 8.88 -2.73
N THR A 4 15.48 9.73 -2.80
CA THR A 4 15.73 10.58 -3.96
C THR A 4 16.14 9.69 -5.13
N VAL A 5 15.50 9.90 -6.29
CA VAL A 5 15.84 9.17 -7.52
C VAL A 5 17.31 9.41 -7.84
N ASN A 6 18.10 8.33 -7.93
CA ASN A 6 19.51 8.42 -8.27
C ASN A 6 19.68 8.97 -9.70
N ARG A 7 20.17 10.21 -9.82
CA ARG A 7 20.42 10.89 -11.11
C ARG A 7 21.79 10.58 -11.73
N ASN A 8 22.65 9.85 -11.02
CA ASN A 8 23.92 9.37 -11.54
C ASN A 8 24.02 7.84 -11.33
N PRO A 9 23.25 7.05 -12.10
CA PRO A 9 23.21 5.62 -11.92
C PRO A 9 24.56 4.97 -12.27
N SER A 10 24.99 4.03 -11.44
CA SER A 10 26.17 3.22 -11.74
C SER A 10 25.89 2.25 -12.88
N SER A 11 26.92 1.72 -13.54
CA SER A 11 26.76 0.67 -14.55
C SER A 11 26.06 -0.59 -14.02
N ARG A 12 26.10 -0.82 -12.70
CA ARG A 12 25.35 -1.90 -12.04
C ARG A 12 23.85 -1.60 -11.99
N ASP A 13 23.47 -0.37 -11.62
CA ASP A 13 22.05 0.03 -11.52
C ASP A 13 21.36 -0.02 -12.88
N LEU A 14 22.06 0.40 -13.95
CA LEU A 14 21.56 0.33 -15.32
C LEU A 14 21.34 -1.11 -15.80
N ARG A 15 22.22 -2.04 -15.41
CA ARG A 15 22.05 -3.47 -15.72
C ARG A 15 20.88 -4.09 -14.95
N GLN A 16 20.73 -3.73 -13.68
CA GLN A 16 19.60 -4.18 -12.87
C GLN A 16 18.27 -3.64 -13.41
N PHE A 17 18.26 -2.39 -13.88
CA PHE A 17 17.11 -1.79 -14.55
C PHE A 17 16.75 -2.54 -15.83
N ALA A 18 17.72 -2.79 -16.72
CA ALA A 18 17.49 -3.52 -17.97
C ALA A 18 16.95 -4.95 -17.70
N LEU A 19 17.55 -5.67 -16.74
CA LEU A 19 17.06 -6.98 -16.31
C LEU A 19 15.66 -6.90 -15.71
N GLY A 20 15.40 -5.90 -14.87
CA GLY A 20 14.10 -5.67 -14.26
C GLY A 20 13.00 -5.40 -15.30
N MET A 21 13.30 -4.62 -16.35
CA MET A 21 12.37 -4.40 -17.45
C MET A 21 12.11 -5.68 -18.25
N LEU A 22 13.16 -6.43 -18.58
CA LEU A 22 13.03 -7.66 -19.35
C LEU A 22 12.21 -8.72 -18.59
N ILE A 23 12.48 -8.89 -17.30
CA ILE A 23 11.72 -9.80 -16.43
C ILE A 23 10.29 -9.29 -16.24
N GLY A 24 10.10 -8.02 -15.87
CA GLY A 24 8.79 -7.45 -15.58
C GLY A 24 7.86 -7.49 -16.79
N PHE A 25 8.30 -6.96 -17.92
CA PHE A 25 7.51 -7.01 -19.16
C PHE A 25 7.40 -8.43 -19.73
N GLY A 26 8.39 -9.29 -19.53
CA GLY A 26 8.33 -10.70 -19.91
C GLY A 26 7.23 -11.46 -19.15
N VAL A 27 7.11 -11.23 -17.84
CA VAL A 27 6.03 -11.81 -17.02
C VAL A 27 4.67 -11.27 -17.46
N LEU A 28 4.55 -9.96 -17.73
CA LEU A 28 3.31 -9.37 -18.25
C LEU A 28 2.91 -9.94 -19.62
N ALA A 29 3.90 -10.13 -20.51
CA ALA A 29 3.68 -10.74 -21.82
C ALA A 29 3.21 -12.19 -21.69
N LEU A 30 3.85 -12.97 -20.81
CA LEU A 30 3.46 -14.36 -20.55
C LEU A 30 2.06 -14.46 -19.95
N LEU A 31 1.72 -13.57 -19.02
CA LEU A 31 0.39 -13.52 -18.41
C LEU A 31 -0.69 -13.12 -19.44
N ALA A 32 -0.40 -12.14 -20.30
CA ALA A 32 -1.29 -11.75 -21.40
C ALA A 32 -1.47 -12.89 -22.42
N TRP A 33 -0.41 -13.64 -22.71
CA TRP A 33 -0.46 -14.83 -23.56
C TRP A 33 -1.35 -15.91 -22.94
N TRP A 34 -1.17 -16.21 -21.65
CA TRP A 34 -1.97 -17.18 -20.92
C TRP A 34 -3.46 -16.79 -20.87
N ARG A 35 -3.77 -15.50 -20.88
CA ARG A 35 -5.13 -14.97 -20.92
C ARG A 35 -5.72 -14.86 -22.34
N ALA A 36 -5.06 -15.43 -23.35
CA ALA A 36 -5.47 -15.40 -24.76
C ALA A 36 -5.59 -13.98 -25.35
N HIS A 37 -4.76 -13.05 -24.89
CA HIS A 37 -4.62 -11.71 -25.47
C HIS A 37 -3.28 -11.59 -26.22
N PRO A 38 -3.14 -12.20 -27.42
CA PRO A 38 -1.86 -12.28 -28.12
C PRO A 38 -1.32 -10.90 -28.54
N ILE A 39 -2.21 -9.96 -28.90
CA ILE A 39 -1.83 -8.58 -29.25
C ILE A 39 -1.16 -7.89 -28.04
N MET A 40 -1.75 -8.03 -26.85
CA MET A 40 -1.16 -7.46 -25.63
C MET A 40 0.15 -8.15 -25.26
N ALA A 41 0.24 -9.47 -25.43
CA ALA A 41 1.47 -10.21 -25.17
C ALA A 41 2.63 -9.72 -26.04
N VAL A 42 2.41 -9.61 -27.35
CA VAL A 42 3.40 -9.09 -28.30
C VAL A 42 3.73 -7.62 -27.99
N THR A 43 2.73 -6.81 -27.64
CA THR A 43 2.94 -5.41 -27.26
C THR A 43 3.85 -5.29 -26.04
N PHE A 44 3.56 -6.01 -24.95
CA PHE A 44 4.41 -5.99 -23.75
C PHE A 44 5.81 -6.55 -24.01
N ALA A 45 5.92 -7.65 -24.75
CA ALA A 45 7.21 -8.23 -25.12
C ALA A 45 8.05 -7.25 -25.95
N SER A 46 7.44 -6.60 -26.94
CA SER A 46 8.12 -5.63 -27.82
C SER A 46 8.57 -4.38 -27.06
N ILE A 47 7.74 -3.84 -26.17
CA ILE A 47 8.09 -2.71 -25.30
C ILE A 47 9.24 -3.09 -24.36
N GLY A 48 9.15 -4.24 -23.70
CA GLY A 48 10.19 -4.74 -22.81
C GLY A 48 11.53 -4.93 -23.51
N ALA A 49 11.52 -5.55 -24.70
CA ALA A 49 12.70 -5.74 -25.52
C ALA A 49 13.29 -4.40 -26.00
N ALA A 50 12.45 -3.49 -26.50
CA ALA A 50 12.89 -2.17 -26.97
C ALA A 50 13.54 -1.36 -25.85
N LEU A 51 12.94 -1.35 -24.66
CA LEU A 51 13.50 -0.64 -23.50
C LEU A 51 14.79 -1.29 -22.99
N ALA A 52 14.87 -2.62 -22.99
CA ALA A 52 16.10 -3.34 -22.62
C ALA A 52 17.26 -3.03 -23.59
N ILE A 53 16.98 -2.97 -24.89
CA ILE A 53 17.97 -2.60 -25.92
C ILE A 53 18.38 -1.12 -25.76
N LEU A 54 17.40 -0.22 -25.60
CA LEU A 54 17.64 1.21 -25.42
C LEU A 54 18.47 1.50 -24.16
N SER A 55 18.33 0.67 -23.12
CA SER A 55 19.12 0.75 -21.90
C SER A 55 20.59 0.36 -22.07
N GLN A 56 20.96 -0.32 -23.17
CA GLN A 56 22.36 -0.65 -23.46
C GLN A 56 23.10 0.47 -24.19
N ILE A 57 22.39 1.45 -24.74
CA ILE A 57 22.99 2.58 -25.47
C ILE A 57 23.55 3.60 -24.46
N PRO A 58 24.87 3.85 -24.45
CA PRO A 58 25.49 4.80 -23.53
C PRO A 58 24.97 6.22 -23.79
N GLY A 59 24.57 6.92 -22.72
CA GLY A 59 24.06 8.31 -22.76
C GLY A 59 22.53 8.40 -22.73
N VAL A 60 21.84 7.59 -23.55
CA VAL A 60 20.35 7.52 -23.56
C VAL A 60 19.84 6.77 -22.34
N ASN A 61 20.54 5.69 -21.96
CA ASN A 61 20.20 4.84 -20.82
C ASN A 61 19.97 5.61 -19.51
N ARG A 62 20.80 6.63 -19.22
CA ARG A 62 20.66 7.47 -18.03
C ARG A 62 19.36 8.25 -18.02
N HIS A 63 18.99 8.86 -19.15
CA HIS A 63 17.78 9.66 -19.25
C HIS A 63 16.53 8.78 -19.10
N VAL A 64 16.53 7.62 -19.76
CA VAL A 64 15.44 6.63 -19.65
C VAL A 64 15.31 6.12 -18.23
N TYR A 65 16.42 5.75 -17.58
CA TYR A 65 16.43 5.29 -16.19
C TYR A 65 15.85 6.34 -15.24
N VAL A 66 16.31 7.59 -15.34
CA VAL A 66 15.86 8.67 -14.44
C VAL A 66 14.38 9.00 -14.67
N ALA A 67 13.93 9.07 -15.93
CA ALA A 67 12.52 9.32 -16.25
C ALA A 67 11.63 8.19 -15.70
N TRP A 68 12.02 6.93 -15.92
CA TRP A 68 11.28 5.77 -15.44
C TRP A 68 11.23 5.72 -13.91
N MET A 69 12.36 5.86 -13.24
CA MET A 69 12.44 5.81 -11.78
C MET A 69 11.68 6.97 -11.12
N THR A 70 11.64 8.15 -11.76
CA THR A 70 10.85 9.28 -11.27
C THR A 70 9.36 8.98 -11.33
N GLY A 71 8.89 8.41 -12.44
CA GLY A 71 7.49 7.96 -12.57
C GLY A 71 7.15 6.87 -11.56
N ALA A 72 8.00 5.85 -11.43
CA ALA A 72 7.82 4.76 -10.48
C ALA A 72 7.78 5.26 -9.02
N HIS A 73 8.62 6.25 -8.68
CA HIS A 73 8.60 6.87 -7.35
C HIS A 73 7.28 7.61 -7.08
N GLY A 74 6.80 8.41 -8.04
CA GLY A 74 5.52 9.10 -7.93
C GLY A 74 4.35 8.12 -7.78
N LEU A 75 4.36 7.03 -8.54
CA LEU A 75 3.36 5.97 -8.44
C LEU A 75 3.43 5.26 -7.08
N GLY A 76 4.62 4.96 -6.59
CA GLY A 76 4.83 4.34 -5.27
C GLY A 76 4.34 5.23 -4.12
N PHE A 77 4.59 6.54 -4.20
CA PHE A 77 4.03 7.52 -3.26
C PHE A 77 2.50 7.51 -3.31
N ALA A 78 1.90 7.62 -4.50
CA ALA A 78 0.45 7.60 -4.65
C ALA A 78 -0.15 6.29 -4.11
N MET A 79 0.42 5.14 -4.48
CA MET A 79 -0.06 3.82 -4.05
C MET A 79 0.02 3.63 -2.53
N THR A 80 1.11 4.11 -1.90
CA THR A 80 1.27 4.05 -0.44
C THR A 80 0.19 4.90 0.26
N ASN A 81 -0.03 6.13 -0.22
CA ASN A 81 -1.08 6.98 0.33
C ASN A 81 -2.46 6.36 0.15
N VAL A 82 -2.79 5.87 -1.06
CA VAL A 82 -4.07 5.21 -1.35
C VAL A 82 -4.28 4.00 -0.45
N LEU A 83 -3.29 3.11 -0.32
CA LEU A 83 -3.40 1.91 0.49
C LEU A 83 -3.60 2.25 1.98
N LEU A 84 -2.83 3.21 2.50
CA LEU A 84 -2.98 3.70 3.86
C LEU A 84 -4.34 4.36 4.08
N THR A 85 -4.81 5.19 3.15
CA THR A 85 -6.14 5.81 3.21
C THR A 85 -7.22 4.74 3.26
N ILE A 86 -7.18 3.74 2.38
CA ILE A 86 -8.15 2.64 2.37
C ILE A 86 -8.11 1.89 3.70
N MET A 87 -6.92 1.55 4.20
CA MET A 87 -6.76 0.84 5.47
C MET A 87 -7.35 1.65 6.64
N PHE A 88 -6.99 2.93 6.76
CA PHE A 88 -7.48 3.78 7.83
C PHE A 88 -8.98 4.06 7.74
N VAL A 89 -9.51 4.30 6.55
CA VAL A 89 -10.95 4.51 6.37
C VAL A 89 -11.72 3.24 6.73
N THR A 90 -11.28 2.09 6.21
CA THR A 90 -11.94 0.80 6.46
C THR A 90 -11.90 0.42 7.94
N LEU A 91 -10.79 0.68 8.64
CA LEU A 91 -10.67 0.36 10.06
C LEU A 91 -11.31 1.42 10.95
N LEU A 92 -10.95 2.70 10.81
CA LEU A 92 -11.34 3.74 11.77
C LEU A 92 -12.79 4.21 11.60
N VAL A 93 -13.32 4.29 10.38
CA VAL A 93 -14.69 4.78 10.16
C VAL A 93 -15.74 3.92 10.87
N PRO A 94 -15.74 2.57 10.81
CA PRO A 94 -16.72 1.80 11.58
C PRO A 94 -16.59 2.03 13.09
N PHE A 95 -15.37 2.16 13.64
CA PHE A 95 -15.19 2.50 15.05
C PHE A 95 -15.72 3.90 15.39
N ALA A 96 -15.52 4.88 14.51
CA ALA A 96 -16.06 6.23 14.68
C ALA A 96 -17.60 6.24 14.65
N LEU A 97 -18.21 5.44 13.76
CA LEU A 97 -19.66 5.25 13.70
C LEU A 97 -20.20 4.55 14.95
N LEU A 98 -19.52 3.52 15.44
CA LEU A 98 -19.88 2.85 16.71
C LEU A 98 -19.82 3.81 17.90
N ARG A 99 -18.84 4.72 17.92
CA ARG A 99 -18.72 5.75 18.96
C ARG A 99 -19.94 6.68 19.02
N LEU A 100 -20.62 6.96 17.90
CA LEU A 100 -21.83 7.81 17.89
C LEU A 100 -22.97 7.22 18.73
N ARG A 101 -23.00 5.89 18.90
CA ARG A 101 -23.98 5.21 19.78
C ARG A 101 -23.64 5.33 21.26
N ASP A 102 -22.51 5.97 21.60
CA ASP A 102 -21.96 6.12 22.94
C ASP A 102 -22.03 4.81 23.77
N PRO A 103 -21.47 3.70 23.27
CA PRO A 103 -21.49 2.41 23.96
C PRO A 103 -20.77 2.46 25.31
N LEU A 104 -19.86 3.42 25.48
CA LEU A 104 -19.11 3.64 26.72
C LEU A 104 -19.76 4.67 27.65
N ARG A 105 -20.90 5.26 27.26
CA ARG A 105 -21.66 6.26 28.04
C ARG A 105 -20.80 7.44 28.50
N LYS A 106 -19.82 7.84 27.67
CA LYS A 106 -18.84 8.91 27.93
C LYS A 106 -19.25 10.23 27.27
N LYS A 107 -20.52 10.64 27.42
CA LYS A 107 -20.94 11.98 26.98
C LYS A 107 -20.15 13.05 27.73
N ARG A 108 -19.53 13.97 26.98
CA ARG A 108 -18.79 15.11 27.55
C ARG A 108 -19.78 16.11 28.15
N GLY A 109 -19.42 16.71 29.29
CA GLY A 109 -20.23 17.74 29.97
C GLY A 109 -21.05 17.24 31.17
N ALA A 110 -20.96 15.95 31.53
CA ALA A 110 -21.54 15.45 32.77
C ALA A 110 -20.73 15.94 33.98
N ALA A 111 -21.43 16.33 35.05
CA ALA A 111 -20.80 16.73 36.32
C ALA A 111 -20.03 15.57 36.98
N SER A 112 -20.39 14.33 36.67
CA SER A 112 -19.70 13.12 37.09
C SER A 112 -19.96 12.00 36.09
N TYR A 113 -18.95 11.15 35.84
CA TYR A 113 -19.08 9.90 35.07
C TYR A 113 -19.48 8.71 35.95
N TRP A 114 -19.87 8.96 37.20
CA TRP A 114 -20.27 7.92 38.14
C TRP A 114 -21.58 7.26 37.69
N GLU A 115 -21.55 5.95 37.51
CA GLU A 115 -22.75 5.15 37.30
C GLU A 115 -23.20 4.52 38.64
N PRO A 116 -24.51 4.50 38.93
CA PRO A 116 -25.01 3.81 40.11
C PRO A 116 -24.60 2.34 40.07
N PRO A 117 -24.16 1.75 41.20
CA PRO A 117 -23.85 0.34 41.24
C PRO A 117 -25.08 -0.48 40.85
N GLU A 118 -24.87 -1.52 40.03
CA GLU A 118 -25.93 -2.45 39.65
C GLU A 118 -26.55 -3.05 40.92
N ARG A 119 -27.88 -2.97 41.00
CA ARG A 119 -28.62 -3.53 42.12
C ARG A 119 -28.62 -5.03 42.00
N HIS A 120 -27.92 -5.65 42.93
CA HIS A 120 -27.82 -7.08 43.05
C HIS A 120 -28.61 -7.53 44.27
N GLU A 121 -29.29 -8.67 44.16
CA GLU A 121 -29.94 -9.27 45.32
C GLU A 121 -28.86 -9.58 46.37
N PRO A 122 -29.07 -9.15 47.63
CA PRO A 122 -28.15 -9.44 48.72
C PRO A 122 -28.27 -10.92 49.08
N SER A 123 -27.45 -11.74 48.41
CA SER A 123 -27.33 -13.18 48.69
C SER A 123 -25.98 -13.50 49.32
N ILE A 124 -26.01 -14.36 50.33
CA ILE A 124 -24.81 -14.85 51.03
C ILE A 124 -23.86 -15.53 50.05
N GLU A 125 -24.39 -16.25 49.07
CA GLU A 125 -23.62 -16.94 48.04
C GLU A 125 -22.84 -15.99 47.12
N ARG A 126 -23.31 -14.75 46.94
CA ARG A 126 -22.57 -13.75 46.16
C ARG A 126 -21.43 -13.14 46.96
N MET A 127 -21.65 -12.93 48.25
CA MET A 127 -20.62 -12.45 49.18
C MET A 127 -19.51 -13.48 49.42
N SER A 128 -19.69 -14.76 49.09
CA SER A 128 -18.59 -15.73 49.17
C SER A 128 -17.69 -15.75 47.92
N ARG A 129 -18.07 -15.05 46.82
CA ARG A 129 -17.37 -15.06 45.52
C ARG A 129 -16.75 -13.70 45.12
N GLN A 130 -16.32 -12.90 46.09
CA GLN A 130 -15.85 -11.52 45.86
C GLN A 130 -14.41 -11.40 45.34
N PHE A 131 -13.64 -12.50 45.37
CA PHE A 131 -12.24 -12.57 44.95
C PHE A 131 -12.08 -13.57 43.81
#